data_AF-A0AAV5D2P9-F1
#
_entry.id   AF-A0AAV5D2P9-F1
#
_cell.length_a   1.000
_cell.length_b   1.000
_cell.length_c   1.000
_cell.angle_alpha   90.00
_cell.angle_beta   90.00
_cell.angle_gamma   90.00
#
_symmetry.space_group_name_H-M   'P 1'
#
loop_
_entity.id
_entity.type
_entity.pdbx_description
1 polymer ?
#
loop_
_entity_poly.entity_id
_entity_poly.type
_entity_poly.pdbx_seq_one_letter_code
_entity_poly.pdbx_strand_id
1 'polypeptide(L)'
;MVELNKQNKYKPWLGPGGYKKKIPIWREQEAKLCVEGKPDPLPNTNERIRDWVYGRSELTDEGEIIVKDPATVEVVQALKGPIATQTEAGLFTPQYHKDELAKAIGTKEHGGREEEGVGTVDAVVELCSIDSLKKSTTNISGIMTELGVRHGSFFRKGSLGGWRDHLTPQMAARLNAIVAQDLQGSGFTFGAVLCKDSAS
;
A
#
# COMPACT_ATOMS: atom_id res chain seq x y z
N MET A 1 -15.76 4.97 -15.87
CA MET A 1 -16.31 4.06 -14.83
C MET A 1 -17.02 2.81 -15.36
N VAL A 2 -17.62 2.79 -16.57
CA VAL A 2 -18.28 1.57 -17.11
C VAL A 2 -17.37 0.72 -18.02
N GLU A 3 -16.43 1.34 -18.74
CA GLU A 3 -15.58 0.66 -19.72
C GLU A 3 -14.52 -0.29 -19.14
N LEU A 4 -13.94 0.02 -17.97
CA LEU A 4 -12.87 -0.81 -17.37
C LEU A 4 -13.38 -2.16 -16.86
N ASN A 5 -14.66 -2.24 -16.46
CA ASN A 5 -15.29 -3.46 -15.97
C ASN A 5 -15.63 -4.46 -17.10
N LYS A 6 -15.54 -4.02 -18.37
CA LYS A 6 -15.76 -4.88 -19.54
C LYS A 6 -14.53 -5.75 -19.87
N GLN A 7 -13.34 -5.35 -19.44
CA GLN A 7 -12.07 -6.03 -19.73
C GLN A 7 -11.59 -6.97 -18.61
N ASN A 8 -12.31 -7.04 -17.48
CA ASN A 8 -11.96 -7.95 -16.39
C ASN A 8 -12.30 -9.40 -16.78
N LYS A 9 -11.26 -10.23 -16.94
CA LYS A 9 -11.36 -11.66 -17.24
C LYS A 9 -12.02 -12.44 -16.09
N TYR A 10 -11.84 -12.01 -14.84
CA TYR A 10 -12.33 -12.69 -13.64
C TYR A 10 -13.39 -11.85 -12.93
N LYS A 11 -14.61 -11.82 -13.49
CA LYS A 11 -15.72 -11.06 -12.90
C LYS A 11 -16.24 -11.73 -11.63
N PRO A 12 -16.25 -11.04 -10.48
CA PRO A 12 -16.81 -11.59 -9.26
C PRO A 12 -18.35 -11.58 -9.29
N TRP A 13 -18.96 -12.60 -8.71
CA TRP A 13 -20.42 -12.68 -8.53
C TRP A 13 -20.79 -12.05 -7.18
N LEU A 14 -20.74 -10.73 -7.13
CA LEU A 14 -21.08 -9.97 -5.94
C LEU A 14 -22.28 -9.10 -6.29
N GLY A 15 -23.42 -9.37 -5.65
CA GLY A 15 -24.63 -8.58 -5.83
C GLY A 15 -24.42 -7.08 -5.55
N PRO A 16 -25.48 -6.25 -5.54
CA PRO A 16 -25.37 -4.78 -5.49
C PRO A 16 -24.60 -4.18 -4.29
N GLY A 17 -24.25 -4.99 -3.28
CA GLY A 17 -23.42 -4.59 -2.14
C GLY A 17 -21.90 -4.83 -2.28
N GLY A 18 -21.43 -5.51 -3.32
CA GLY A 18 -20.02 -5.82 -3.52
C GLY A 18 -19.37 -6.60 -2.36
N TYR A 19 -18.05 -6.49 -2.24
CA TYR A 19 -17.26 -7.10 -1.15
C TYR A 19 -17.67 -6.58 0.23
N LYS A 20 -17.97 -5.28 0.36
CA LYS A 20 -18.33 -4.65 1.64
C LYS A 20 -19.46 -5.37 2.39
N LYS A 21 -20.45 -5.90 1.67
CA LYS A 21 -21.54 -6.69 2.30
C LYS A 21 -21.21 -8.17 2.47
N LYS A 22 -20.28 -8.70 1.67
CA LYS A 22 -19.98 -10.14 1.60
C LYS A 22 -18.87 -10.56 2.56
N ILE A 23 -17.85 -9.73 2.76
CA ILE A 23 -16.76 -9.97 3.72
C ILE A 23 -17.30 -10.38 5.11
N PRO A 24 -18.20 -9.62 5.78
CA PRO A 24 -18.67 -10.01 7.11
C PRO A 24 -19.41 -11.36 7.11
N ILE A 25 -20.11 -11.68 6.02
CA ILE A 25 -20.83 -12.96 5.88
C ILE A 25 -19.82 -14.11 5.78
N TRP A 26 -18.77 -13.97 4.96
CA TRP A 26 -17.74 -14.98 4.82
C TRP A 26 -16.95 -15.18 6.12
N ARG A 27 -16.61 -14.09 6.83
CA ARG A 27 -15.94 -14.17 8.14
C ARG A 27 -16.78 -14.91 9.18
N GLU A 28 -18.09 -14.72 9.16
CA GLU A 28 -19.00 -15.46 10.04
C GLU A 28 -19.09 -16.95 9.65
N GLN A 29 -19.09 -17.27 8.36
CA GLN A 29 -19.05 -18.65 7.88
C GLN A 29 -17.74 -19.35 8.25
N GLU A 30 -16.60 -18.69 8.07
CA GLU A 30 -15.28 -19.19 8.50
C GLU A 30 -15.23 -19.43 10.01
N ALA A 31 -15.78 -18.50 10.81
CA ALA A 31 -15.86 -18.65 12.25
C ALA A 31 -16.72 -19.87 12.64
N LYS A 32 -17.84 -20.11 11.93
CA LYS A 32 -18.68 -21.31 12.14
C LYS A 32 -17.91 -22.59 11.79
N LEU A 33 -17.23 -22.63 10.64
CA LEU A 33 -16.40 -23.78 10.25
C LEU A 33 -15.28 -24.07 11.27
N CYS A 34 -14.66 -23.01 11.80
CA CYS A 34 -13.64 -23.12 12.84
C CYS A 34 -14.20 -23.71 14.14
N VAL A 35 -15.38 -23.23 14.59
CA VAL A 35 -16.07 -23.78 15.77
C VAL A 35 -16.48 -25.25 15.56
N GLU A 36 -16.85 -25.62 14.34
CA GLU A 36 -17.21 -26.99 13.96
C GLU A 36 -15.99 -27.91 13.73
N GLY A 37 -14.76 -27.39 13.80
CA GLY A 37 -13.53 -28.16 13.62
C GLY A 37 -13.27 -28.62 12.18
N LYS A 38 -13.88 -27.95 11.20
CA LYS A 38 -13.69 -28.25 9.77
C LYS A 38 -12.36 -27.67 9.25
N PRO A 39 -11.74 -28.31 8.24
CA PRO A 39 -10.48 -27.83 7.68
C PRO A 39 -10.65 -26.45 7.06
N ASP A 40 -9.66 -25.56 7.27
CA ASP A 40 -9.68 -24.23 6.63
C ASP A 40 -9.56 -24.42 5.11
N PRO A 41 -10.50 -23.89 4.32
CA PRO A 41 -10.45 -23.97 2.85
C PRO A 41 -9.20 -23.30 2.22
N LEU A 42 -8.60 -22.32 2.90
CA LEU A 42 -7.48 -21.52 2.40
C LEU A 42 -6.41 -21.26 3.49
N PRO A 43 -5.71 -22.31 3.96
CA PRO A 43 -4.71 -22.16 5.01
C PRO A 43 -3.54 -21.30 4.53
N ASN A 44 -2.94 -20.52 5.43
CA ASN A 44 -1.76 -19.66 5.18
C ASN A 44 -1.95 -18.59 4.07
N THR A 45 -3.19 -18.21 3.75
CA THR A 45 -3.47 -17.15 2.76
C THR A 45 -3.77 -15.80 3.41
N ASN A 46 -3.46 -14.71 2.71
CA ASN A 46 -3.79 -13.37 3.18
C ASN A 46 -5.28 -13.03 2.96
N GLU A 47 -5.80 -12.03 3.68
CA GLU A 47 -7.23 -11.63 3.60
C GLU A 47 -7.67 -11.28 2.18
N ARG A 48 -6.79 -10.66 1.39
CA ARG A 48 -7.06 -10.26 0.00
C ARG A 48 -7.30 -11.47 -0.91
N ILE A 49 -6.47 -12.51 -0.79
CA ILE A 49 -6.65 -13.77 -1.53
C ILE A 49 -7.96 -14.41 -1.12
N ARG A 50 -8.24 -14.49 0.18
CA ARG A 50 -9.50 -15.07 0.68
C ARG A 50 -10.70 -14.37 0.06
N ASP A 51 -10.75 -13.05 0.13
CA ASP A 51 -11.86 -12.26 -0.40
C ASP A 51 -11.97 -12.41 -1.92
N TRP A 52 -10.85 -12.40 -2.66
CA TRP A 52 -10.85 -12.60 -4.11
C TRP A 52 -11.41 -13.97 -4.50
N VAL A 53 -11.04 -15.03 -3.78
CA VAL A 53 -11.49 -16.40 -4.03
C VAL A 53 -12.98 -16.53 -3.70
N TYR A 54 -13.43 -16.03 -2.55
CA TYR A 54 -14.86 -16.09 -2.17
C TYR A 54 -15.75 -15.23 -3.07
N GLY A 55 -15.23 -14.13 -3.61
CA GLY A 55 -15.96 -13.33 -4.61
C GLY A 55 -16.25 -14.10 -5.90
N ARG A 56 -15.59 -15.23 -6.13
CA ARG A 56 -15.65 -16.05 -7.36
C ARG A 56 -15.95 -17.52 -7.08
N SER A 57 -16.36 -17.86 -5.86
CA SER A 57 -16.63 -19.22 -5.45
C SER A 57 -17.82 -19.29 -4.49
N GLU A 58 -18.32 -20.51 -4.30
CA GLU A 58 -19.28 -20.84 -3.27
C GLU A 58 -18.53 -21.60 -2.16
N LEU A 59 -18.56 -21.05 -0.95
CA LEU A 59 -18.09 -21.73 0.25
C LEU A 59 -19.22 -22.63 0.74
N THR A 60 -19.00 -23.94 0.74
CA THR A 60 -19.96 -24.91 1.29
C THR A 60 -19.89 -24.94 2.80
N ASP A 61 -20.98 -25.40 3.42
CA ASP A 61 -21.03 -25.60 4.88
C ASP A 61 -20.03 -26.67 5.35
N GLU A 62 -19.44 -27.46 4.46
CA GLU A 62 -18.39 -28.44 4.74
C GLU A 62 -16.97 -27.84 4.72
N GLY A 63 -16.84 -26.56 4.35
CA GLY A 63 -15.56 -25.88 4.22
C GLY A 63 -14.87 -26.10 2.89
N GLU A 64 -15.60 -26.51 1.85
CA GLU A 64 -15.07 -26.64 0.50
C GLU A 64 -15.38 -25.41 -0.35
N ILE A 65 -14.44 -25.06 -1.24
CA ILE A 65 -14.59 -23.95 -2.18
C ILE A 65 -14.96 -24.52 -3.55
N ILE A 66 -16.19 -24.27 -3.99
CA ILE A 66 -16.66 -24.64 -5.33
C ILE A 66 -16.48 -23.44 -6.26
N VAL A 67 -15.54 -23.57 -7.20
CA VAL A 67 -15.30 -22.57 -8.26
C VAL A 67 -15.91 -23.10 -9.56
N LYS A 68 -16.82 -22.33 -10.17
CA LYS A 68 -17.50 -22.72 -11.42
C LYS A 68 -16.71 -22.39 -12.68
N ASP A 69 -15.82 -21.40 -12.61
CA ASP A 69 -15.03 -20.92 -13.74
C ASP A 69 -13.66 -21.63 -13.83
N PRO A 70 -13.35 -22.32 -14.95
CA PRO A 70 -12.09 -23.06 -15.10
C PRO A 70 -10.83 -22.18 -14.93
N ALA A 71 -10.89 -20.92 -15.39
CA ALA A 71 -9.74 -20.02 -15.29
C ALA A 71 -9.48 -19.61 -13.82
N THR A 72 -10.53 -19.47 -13.01
CA THR A 72 -10.42 -19.21 -11.57
C THR A 72 -9.96 -20.47 -10.80
N VAL A 73 -10.30 -21.68 -11.27
CA VAL A 73 -9.81 -22.94 -10.68
C VAL A 73 -8.29 -23.04 -10.78
N GLU A 74 -7.70 -22.71 -11.93
CA GLU A 74 -6.25 -22.70 -12.12
C GLU A 74 -5.55 -21.74 -11.16
N VAL A 75 -6.11 -20.54 -10.97
CA VAL A 75 -5.57 -19.54 -10.03
C VAL A 75 -5.61 -20.06 -8.59
N VAL A 76 -6.72 -20.66 -8.17
CA VAL A 76 -6.87 -21.23 -6.81
C VAL A 76 -5.92 -22.41 -6.59
N GLN A 77 -5.72 -23.27 -7.58
CA GLN A 77 -4.74 -24.36 -7.51
C GLN A 77 -3.30 -23.83 -7.44
N ALA A 78 -2.96 -22.81 -8.22
CA ALA A 78 -1.65 -22.17 -8.19
C ALA A 78 -1.35 -21.54 -6.82
N LEU A 79 -2.35 -20.90 -6.21
CA LEU A 79 -2.26 -20.34 -4.85
C LEU A 79 -2.02 -21.43 -3.80
N LYS A 80 -2.78 -22.53 -3.87
CA LYS A 80 -2.66 -23.66 -2.92
C LYS A 80 -1.38 -24.49 -3.08
N GLY A 81 -0.72 -24.45 -4.24
CA GLY A 81 0.44 -25.31 -4.54
C GLY A 81 1.74 -24.53 -4.73
N PRO A 82 2.11 -24.17 -5.97
CA PRO A 82 3.41 -23.61 -6.30
C PRO A 82 3.69 -22.25 -5.66
N ILE A 83 2.67 -21.45 -5.34
CA ILE A 83 2.87 -20.11 -4.77
C ILE A 83 3.02 -20.18 -3.26
N ALA A 84 2.19 -20.95 -2.56
CA ALA A 84 2.35 -21.24 -1.14
C ALA A 84 3.74 -21.80 -0.81
N THR A 85 4.21 -22.78 -1.59
CA THR A 85 5.56 -23.36 -1.40
C THR A 85 6.69 -22.36 -1.65
N GLN A 86 6.52 -21.39 -2.55
CA GLN A 86 7.51 -20.34 -2.82
C GLN A 86 7.55 -19.28 -1.71
N THR A 87 6.41 -18.94 -1.12
CA THR A 87 6.33 -18.04 0.04
C THR A 87 6.93 -18.70 1.28
N GLU A 88 6.57 -19.95 1.56
CA GLU A 88 7.10 -20.73 2.69
C GLU A 88 8.62 -20.96 2.58
N ALA A 89 9.14 -21.14 1.37
CA ALA A 89 10.58 -21.24 1.11
C ALA A 89 11.35 -19.91 1.21
N GLY A 90 10.67 -18.79 1.49
CA GLY A 90 11.27 -17.46 1.57
C GLY A 90 11.80 -16.91 0.24
N LEU A 91 11.48 -17.58 -0.88
CA LEU A 91 11.89 -17.19 -2.23
C LEU A 91 11.03 -16.08 -2.83
N PHE A 92 9.93 -15.74 -2.15
CA PHE A 92 9.01 -14.69 -2.55
C PHE A 92 8.51 -13.91 -1.34
N THR A 93 8.84 -12.62 -1.28
CA THR A 93 8.27 -11.68 -0.32
C THR A 93 7.19 -10.85 -1.02
N PRO A 94 5.91 -10.97 -0.64
CA PRO A 94 4.83 -10.17 -1.22
C PRO A 94 5.12 -8.67 -1.03
N GLN A 95 5.17 -7.90 -2.11
CA GLN A 95 5.30 -6.44 -2.08
C GLN A 95 4.05 -5.79 -2.65
N TYR A 96 3.13 -5.38 -1.78
CA TYR A 96 1.90 -4.64 -2.08
C TYR A 96 1.09 -5.19 -3.29
N HIS A 97 1.41 -4.81 -4.53
CA HIS A 97 0.77 -5.27 -5.78
C HIS A 97 1.43 -6.46 -6.48
N LYS A 98 2.64 -6.84 -6.08
CA LYS A 98 3.32 -8.07 -6.53
C LYS A 98 3.16 -9.09 -5.43
N ASP A 99 1.92 -9.44 -5.15
CA ASP A 99 1.59 -10.49 -4.20
C ASP A 99 1.34 -11.81 -4.92
N GLU A 100 1.11 -12.84 -4.12
CA GLU A 100 0.85 -14.20 -4.54
C GLU A 100 -0.31 -14.28 -5.54
N LEU A 101 -1.34 -13.46 -5.33
CA LEU A 101 -2.49 -13.35 -6.22
C LEU A 101 -2.08 -12.79 -7.59
N ALA A 102 -1.34 -11.68 -7.64
CA ALA A 102 -0.85 -11.14 -8.91
C ALA A 102 0.03 -12.13 -9.69
N LYS A 103 0.82 -12.93 -8.98
CA LYS A 103 1.64 -14.00 -9.57
C LYS A 103 0.80 -15.16 -10.10
N ALA A 104 -0.26 -15.55 -9.37
CA ALA A 104 -1.19 -16.61 -9.75
C ALA A 104 -2.00 -16.25 -11.00
N ILE A 105 -2.45 -15.00 -11.11
CA ILE A 105 -3.21 -14.54 -12.28
C ILE A 105 -2.33 -14.35 -13.52
N GLY A 106 -1.02 -14.04 -13.35
CA GLY A 106 -0.06 -13.93 -14.44
C GLY A 106 -0.25 -12.71 -15.36
N THR A 107 -1.34 -11.95 -15.21
CA THR A 107 -1.60 -10.67 -15.87
C THR A 107 -1.75 -9.55 -14.84
N LYS A 108 -1.56 -8.29 -15.26
CA LYS A 108 -1.81 -7.12 -14.40
C LYS A 108 -3.29 -7.09 -14.06
N GLU A 109 -3.67 -7.59 -12.88
CA GLU A 109 -5.05 -7.51 -12.41
C GLU A 109 -5.52 -6.06 -12.39
N HIS A 110 -6.68 -5.79 -13.00
CA HIS A 110 -7.34 -4.50 -12.86
C HIS A 110 -8.12 -4.52 -11.54
N GLY A 111 -7.60 -3.82 -10.53
CA GLY A 111 -8.25 -3.64 -9.24
C GLY A 111 -9.64 -3.04 -9.42
N GLY A 112 -10.69 -3.87 -9.28
CA GLY A 112 -12.06 -3.40 -9.29
C GLY A 112 -12.40 -2.76 -7.96
N ARG A 113 -12.81 -1.49 -7.95
CA ARG A 113 -13.45 -0.69 -6.87
C ARG A 113 -12.86 -0.76 -5.44
N GLU A 114 -11.77 -1.48 -5.20
CA GLU A 114 -11.01 -1.40 -3.95
C GLU A 114 -9.86 -0.38 -4.05
N GLU A 115 -9.53 0.08 -5.26
CA GLU A 115 -8.44 1.03 -5.51
C GLU A 115 -8.81 2.27 -6.33
N GLU A 116 -10.10 2.57 -6.52
CA GLU A 116 -10.50 3.77 -7.30
C GLU A 116 -10.45 5.08 -6.49
N GLY A 117 -9.82 5.09 -5.31
CA GLY A 117 -9.75 6.28 -4.44
C GLY A 117 -8.35 6.86 -4.22
N VAL A 118 -7.29 6.08 -4.39
CA VAL A 118 -5.93 6.51 -4.09
C VAL A 118 -5.05 5.77 -5.08
N GLY A 119 -4.41 6.50 -6.00
CA GLY A 119 -3.36 5.91 -6.84
C GLY A 119 -2.36 5.19 -5.96
N THR A 120 -1.66 4.20 -6.51
CA THR A 120 -0.55 3.47 -5.87
C THR A 120 0.23 4.35 -4.88
N VAL A 121 0.72 3.82 -3.75
CA VAL A 121 1.53 4.63 -2.80
C VAL A 121 2.63 5.40 -3.51
N ASP A 122 3.27 4.78 -4.50
CA ASP A 122 4.25 5.46 -5.36
C ASP A 122 3.67 6.63 -6.15
N ALA A 123 2.45 6.53 -6.67
CA ALA A 123 1.74 7.62 -7.32
C ALA A 123 1.34 8.72 -6.33
N VAL A 124 0.95 8.38 -5.09
CA VAL A 124 0.71 9.39 -4.05
C VAL A 124 2.01 10.07 -3.65
N VAL A 125 3.08 9.31 -3.43
CA VAL A 125 4.42 9.83 -3.12
C VAL A 125 4.92 10.70 -4.27
N GLU A 126 4.69 10.31 -5.52
CA GLU A 126 5.04 11.08 -6.70
C GLU A 126 4.22 12.37 -6.78
N LEU A 127 2.89 12.30 -6.63
CA LEU A 127 1.99 13.46 -6.66
C LEU A 127 2.27 14.44 -5.51
N CYS A 128 2.59 13.92 -4.32
CA CYS A 128 2.90 14.69 -3.12
C CYS A 128 4.39 14.99 -2.96
N SER A 129 5.24 14.59 -3.92
CA SER A 129 6.67 14.92 -3.88
C SER A 129 6.87 16.42 -3.98
N ILE A 130 7.93 16.93 -3.35
CA ILE A 130 8.24 18.36 -3.41
C ILE A 130 8.41 18.85 -4.86
N ASP A 131 8.97 18.02 -5.74
CA ASP A 131 9.17 18.36 -7.15
C ASP A 131 7.86 18.47 -7.92
N SER A 132 6.91 17.55 -7.69
CA SER A 132 5.59 17.59 -8.31
C SER A 132 4.76 18.75 -7.77
N LEU A 133 4.74 18.95 -6.45
CA LEU A 133 4.00 20.04 -5.82
C LEU A 133 4.53 21.41 -6.26
N LYS A 134 5.85 21.58 -6.39
CA LYS A 134 6.46 22.84 -6.82
C LYS A 134 6.13 23.20 -8.28
N LYS A 135 5.88 22.20 -9.14
CA LYS A 135 5.55 22.39 -10.56
C LYS A 135 4.05 22.60 -10.81
N SER A 136 3.21 22.35 -9.82
CA SER A 136 1.76 22.54 -9.95
C SER A 136 1.42 24.02 -10.16
N THR A 137 0.54 24.32 -11.11
CA THR A 137 0.14 25.68 -11.49
C THR A 137 -0.39 26.47 -10.30
N THR A 138 -1.22 25.85 -9.44
CA THR A 138 -1.75 26.44 -8.22
C THR A 138 -0.65 26.86 -7.24
N ASN A 139 0.46 26.13 -7.18
CA ASN A 139 1.57 26.43 -6.28
C ASN A 139 2.54 27.45 -6.87
N ILE A 140 2.61 27.59 -8.20
CA ILE A 140 3.47 28.58 -8.85
C ILE A 140 2.83 29.97 -8.84
N SER A 141 1.59 30.08 -9.32
CA SER A 141 0.92 31.37 -9.53
C SER A 141 -0.09 31.72 -8.43
N GLY A 142 -0.44 30.77 -7.58
CA GLY A 142 -1.40 31.00 -6.50
C GLY A 142 -0.86 31.91 -5.41
N ILE A 143 -1.77 32.66 -4.81
CA ILE A 143 -1.53 33.50 -3.64
C ILE A 143 -2.46 33.02 -2.56
N MET A 144 -1.90 32.80 -1.37
CA MET A 144 -2.69 32.54 -0.18
C MET A 144 -3.40 33.83 0.20
N THR A 145 -4.71 33.86 -0.02
CA THR A 145 -5.55 35.07 0.06
C THR A 145 -5.51 35.73 1.44
N GLU A 146 -5.35 34.95 2.51
CA GLU A 146 -5.39 35.48 3.89
C GLU A 146 -4.12 36.25 4.29
N LEU A 147 -2.95 35.83 3.82
CA LEU A 147 -1.66 36.45 4.20
C LEU A 147 -0.94 37.13 3.03
N GLY A 148 -1.52 37.12 1.83
CA GLY A 148 -0.89 37.66 0.62
C GLY A 148 0.39 36.94 0.20
N VAL A 149 0.66 35.76 0.76
CA VAL A 149 1.89 35.00 0.51
C VAL A 149 1.72 34.19 -0.76
N ARG A 150 2.64 34.34 -1.72
CA ARG A 150 2.66 33.48 -2.92
C ARG A 150 2.89 32.03 -2.51
N HIS A 151 2.09 31.10 -3.03
CA HIS A 151 2.22 29.67 -2.72
C HIS A 151 3.63 29.13 -3.00
N GLY A 152 4.30 29.66 -4.03
CA GLY A 152 5.67 29.25 -4.37
C GLY A 152 6.68 29.51 -3.25
N SER A 153 6.37 30.41 -2.31
CA SER A 153 7.23 30.70 -1.15
C SER A 153 7.30 29.52 -0.16
N PHE A 154 6.31 28.63 -0.14
CA PHE A 154 6.33 27.43 0.70
C PHE A 154 7.31 26.36 0.17
N PHE A 155 7.64 26.39 -1.11
CA PHE A 155 8.42 25.34 -1.79
C PHE A 155 9.87 25.79 -2.07
N ARG A 156 10.74 25.71 -1.05
CA ARG A 156 12.19 26.04 -1.15
C ARG A 156 13.00 24.90 -1.82
N LYS A 157 14.18 24.55 -1.28
CA LYS A 157 15.05 23.48 -1.76
C LYS A 157 14.61 22.08 -1.28
N GLY A 158 14.00 21.99 -0.08
CA GLY A 158 13.58 20.72 0.52
C GLY A 158 14.71 19.71 0.78
N SER A 159 15.97 20.16 0.77
CA SER A 159 17.13 19.31 0.95
C SER A 159 17.61 19.29 2.41
N LEU A 160 18.15 18.14 2.83
CA LEU A 160 18.85 18.02 4.10
C LEU A 160 20.16 18.84 4.07
N GLY A 161 20.51 19.44 5.21
CA GLY A 161 21.78 20.17 5.36
C GLY A 161 21.79 21.60 4.82
N GLY A 162 20.68 22.13 4.29
CA GLY A 162 20.61 23.51 3.78
C GLY A 162 20.90 24.61 4.81
N TRP A 163 21.00 24.29 6.10
CA TRP A 163 21.45 25.21 7.14
C TRP A 163 22.93 25.62 6.98
N ARG A 164 23.76 24.77 6.35
CA ARG A 164 25.20 25.05 6.15
C ARG A 164 25.46 26.25 5.25
N ASP A 165 24.54 26.55 4.33
CA ASP A 165 24.60 27.72 3.45
C ASP A 165 24.35 29.05 4.22
N HIS A 166 23.82 28.98 5.45
CA HIS A 166 23.32 30.13 6.19
C HIS A 166 23.94 30.30 7.58
N LEU A 167 24.51 29.24 8.16
CA LEU A 167 25.13 29.27 9.49
C LEU A 167 26.64 29.07 9.38
N THR A 168 27.39 29.90 10.12
CA THR A 168 28.81 29.63 10.33
C THR A 168 28.99 28.38 11.19
N PRO A 169 30.14 27.69 11.09
CA PRO A 169 30.44 26.53 11.94
C PRO A 169 30.28 26.84 13.44
N GLN A 170 30.65 28.05 13.86
CA GLN A 170 30.49 28.51 15.24
C GLN A 170 29.02 28.63 15.65
N MET A 171 28.15 29.18 14.78
CA MET A 171 26.71 29.29 15.06
C MET A 171 26.05 27.90 15.14
N ALA A 172 26.42 27.00 14.23
CA ALA A 172 25.92 25.63 14.24
C ALA A 172 26.36 24.88 15.50
N ALA A 173 27.62 25.03 15.92
CA ALA A 173 28.14 24.44 17.16
C ALA A 173 27.40 24.96 18.40
N ARG A 174 27.09 26.27 18.44
CA ARG A 174 26.30 26.87 19.53
C ARG A 174 24.88 26.27 19.59
N LEU A 175 24.21 26.11 18.45
CA LEU A 175 22.86 25.51 18.42
C LEU A 175 22.90 24.03 18.82
N ASN A 176 23.89 23.27 18.35
CA ASN A 176 24.07 21.88 18.76
C ASN A 176 24.26 21.75 20.28
N ALA A 177 25.01 22.66 20.90
CA ALA A 177 25.20 22.66 22.35
C ALA A 177 23.90 22.92 23.11
N ILE A 178 23.07 23.88 22.67
CA ILE A 178 21.76 24.18 23.27
C ILE A 178 20.85 22.94 23.17
N VAL A 179 20.73 22.37 21.97
CA VAL A 179 19.89 21.19 21.73
C VAL A 179 20.36 19.98 22.54
N ALA A 180 21.68 19.76 22.65
CA ALA A 180 22.23 18.67 23.45
C ALA A 180 21.94 18.84 24.95
N GLN A 181 22.02 20.08 25.45
CA GLN A 181 21.69 20.40 26.84
C GLN A 181 20.21 20.19 27.14
N ASP A 182 19.32 20.67 26.27
CA ASP A 182 17.86 20.57 26.47
C ASP A 182 17.35 19.12 26.38
N LEU A 183 18.01 18.29 25.59
CA LEU A 183 17.66 16.88 25.41
C LEU A 183 18.41 15.95 26.37
N GLN A 184 19.32 16.46 27.19
CA GLN A 184 20.09 15.66 28.13
C GLN A 184 19.15 14.93 29.11
N GLY A 185 19.29 13.61 29.22
CA GLY A 185 18.47 12.79 30.12
C GLY A 185 17.09 12.42 29.58
N SER A 186 16.69 12.91 28.41
CA SER A 186 15.40 12.56 27.78
C SER A 186 15.40 11.18 27.09
N GLY A 187 16.58 10.61 26.83
CA GLY A 187 16.74 9.42 26.00
C GLY A 187 16.52 9.66 24.50
N PHE A 188 16.23 10.91 24.08
CA PHE A 188 16.06 11.27 22.69
C PHE A 188 17.40 11.55 22.02
N THR A 189 17.66 10.90 20.89
CA THR A 189 18.83 11.16 20.05
C THR A 189 18.40 11.33 18.60
N PHE A 190 18.94 12.32 17.90
CA PHE A 190 18.80 12.40 16.45
C PHE A 190 19.58 11.25 15.81
N GLY A 191 18.91 10.39 15.03
CA GLY A 191 19.57 9.36 14.24
C GLY A 191 20.59 9.98 13.28
N ALA A 192 21.81 9.44 13.23
CA ALA A 192 22.85 9.94 12.35
C ALA A 192 22.44 9.71 10.88
N VAL A 193 22.02 10.77 10.19
CA VAL A 193 21.94 10.76 8.73
C VAL A 193 23.35 11.05 8.22
N LEU A 194 23.98 10.04 7.61
CA LEU A 194 25.21 10.21 6.83
C LEU A 194 24.93 11.20 5.70
N CYS A 195 25.15 12.50 5.94
CA CYS A 195 25.32 13.45 4.86
C CYS A 195 26.59 13.00 4.13
N LYS A 196 26.45 12.43 2.93
CA LYS A 196 27.59 12.30 2.03
C LYS A 196 28.11 13.71 1.83
N ASP A 197 29.31 13.97 2.32
CA ASP A 197 30.05 15.18 1.96
C ASP A 197 30.27 15.13 0.46
N SER A 198 29.47 15.88 -0.30
CA SER A 198 29.73 16.10 -1.71
C SER A 198 30.88 17.09 -1.82
N ALA A 199 32.09 16.58 -1.66
CA ALA A 199 33.31 17.21 -2.16
C ALA A 199 33.68 16.51 -3.47
N SER A 200 33.41 17.17 -4.60
CA SER A 200 34.32 17.22 -5.74
C SER A 200 33.97 18.37 -6.66
#